data_AF-A0A174LNQ3-F1
#
_entry.id   AF-A0A174LNQ3-F1
#
_cell.length_a   1.000
_cell.length_b   1.000
_cell.length_c   1.000
_cell.angle_alpha   90.00
_cell.angle_beta   90.00
_cell.angle_gamma   90.00
#
_symmetry.space_group_name_H-M   'P 1'
#
loop_
_entity.id
_entity.type
_entity.pdbx_description
1 polymer ?
#
loop_
_entity_poly.entity_id
_entity_poly.type
_entity_poly.pdbx_seq_one_letter_code
_entity_poly.pdbx_strand_id
1 'polypeptide(L)'
;MKKINLLYTAVIGVTIALSSCNDFLDKMPDSRTEVNNEKKITAILVSAYPQTYPIMSYELASDNTMDNGSNYDPYWKSITQMYRWEDVNEIDDDDPKGIWEGCYSAIASANIALQAIEELGSPASLDAQRGEALVCRAFCHFVLANTFCMPYNPQTAKTDVGVPYVFVSETKPMELPDRGTMAELYANIEKDLVEALPLINEDIYTVPKYHFNRKAAYAFATRFYLFYTHADKSNYTKAINCANVVLGEGDPANLLLSPILSVWGYAHGPYSGRNRRYGNANTLFAREGPQAAGSWGTYSNLCTVGKLFGLSQKSFVPKMNAYFEYGDKAAGIGSLHLVVPMFTTDEISLCRAKAYILNGNLDAGVRDINYWLKNHTVTYQAKSRTDLVDFYSKIAYMPTVPENMGQRTIKK
;
A
#
# COMPACT_ATOMS: atom_id res chain seq x y z
N MET A 1 -63.42 27.78 52.20
CA MET A 1 -62.47 26.64 52.40
C MET A 1 -63.29 25.37 52.52
N LYS A 2 -63.25 24.49 51.51
CA LYS A 2 -64.05 23.25 51.46
C LYS A 2 -63.22 22.12 50.82
N LYS A 3 -63.32 20.93 51.44
CA LYS A 3 -62.93 19.56 51.02
C LYS A 3 -61.46 19.19 51.29
N ILE A 4 -61.12 18.40 52.31
CA ILE A 4 -61.45 16.99 52.66
C ILE A 4 -60.65 15.97 51.84
N ASN A 5 -59.74 15.28 52.55
CA ASN A 5 -59.28 13.88 52.44
C ASN A 5 -59.41 13.19 51.09
N LEU A 6 -58.28 12.83 50.47
CA LEU A 6 -58.04 11.45 49.99
C LEU A 6 -56.56 11.27 49.59
N LEU A 7 -56.01 10.10 49.94
CA LEU A 7 -54.75 9.51 49.49
C LEU A 7 -53.46 9.86 50.28
N TYR A 8 -53.52 9.63 51.59
CA TYR A 8 -52.43 9.10 52.42
C TYR A 8 -52.04 7.64 52.02
N THR A 9 -51.86 7.38 50.73
CA THR A 9 -51.55 6.04 50.19
C THR A 9 -50.40 6.06 49.19
N ALA A 10 -49.50 7.04 49.30
CA ALA A 10 -48.31 7.15 48.44
C ALA A 10 -46.98 7.14 49.21
N VAL A 11 -46.98 6.80 50.51
CA VAL A 11 -45.79 6.85 51.37
C VAL A 11 -45.29 5.47 51.83
N ILE A 12 -45.95 4.37 51.44
CA ILE A 12 -45.50 3.01 51.76
C ILE A 12 -45.53 2.16 50.48
N GLY A 13 -44.61 2.44 49.56
CA GLY A 13 -44.56 1.72 48.28
C GLY A 13 -43.46 2.13 47.31
N VAL A 14 -42.34 2.70 47.77
CA VAL A 14 -41.21 3.07 46.89
C VAL A 14 -39.85 2.64 47.49
N THR A 15 -39.82 1.49 48.17
CA THR A 15 -38.57 0.94 48.73
C THR A 15 -38.21 -0.46 48.25
N ILE A 16 -38.92 -1.03 47.28
CA ILE A 16 -38.58 -2.36 46.72
C ILE A 16 -38.77 -2.34 45.19
N ALA A 17 -37.79 -1.82 44.45
CA ALA A 17 -37.63 -2.05 43.01
C ALA A 17 -36.20 -1.74 42.52
N LEU A 18 -35.15 -2.00 43.33
CA LEU A 18 -33.75 -1.98 42.87
C LEU A 18 -33.19 -3.40 42.71
N SER A 19 -33.99 -4.30 42.17
CA SER A 19 -33.57 -5.63 41.72
C SER A 19 -34.10 -5.85 40.30
N SER A 20 -33.48 -5.15 39.33
CA SER A 20 -33.73 -5.31 37.91
C SER A 20 -32.41 -5.48 37.18
N CYS A 21 -32.05 -6.75 36.97
CA CYS A 21 -31.17 -7.29 35.93
C CYS A 21 -29.94 -6.46 35.54
N ASN A 22 -28.82 -6.67 36.25
CA ASN A 22 -27.50 -6.29 35.73
C ASN A 22 -26.93 -7.28 34.69
N ASP A 23 -27.53 -8.47 34.48
CA ASP A 23 -26.93 -9.47 33.58
C ASP A 23 -27.36 -9.37 32.10
N PHE A 24 -28.30 -8.47 31.75
CA PHE A 24 -28.81 -8.35 30.37
C PHE A 24 -28.09 -7.26 29.54
N LEU A 25 -27.32 -6.39 30.19
CA LEU A 25 -26.52 -5.34 29.55
C LEU A 25 -25.00 -5.58 29.62
N ASP A 26 -24.54 -6.59 30.38
CA ASP A 26 -23.12 -6.94 30.51
C ASP A 26 -22.61 -7.93 29.44
N LYS A 27 -23.48 -8.37 28.52
CA LYS A 27 -23.06 -9.02 27.28
C LYS A 27 -23.40 -8.13 26.11
N MET A 28 -22.40 -7.39 25.64
CA MET A 28 -22.35 -7.01 24.22
C MET A 28 -22.68 -8.29 23.41
N PRO A 29 -23.65 -8.26 22.47
CA PRO A 29 -23.93 -9.42 21.65
C PRO A 29 -22.66 -9.73 20.85
N ASP A 30 -21.94 -10.76 21.28
CA ASP A 30 -20.77 -11.25 20.57
C ASP A 30 -21.27 -11.98 19.32
N SER A 31 -21.60 -11.20 18.29
CA SER A 31 -21.89 -11.68 16.94
C SER A 31 -20.60 -11.90 16.14
N ARG A 32 -19.45 -12.15 16.81
CA ARG A 32 -18.26 -12.64 16.12
C ARG A 32 -18.61 -14.02 15.58
N THR A 33 -18.82 -14.10 14.28
CA THR A 33 -19.01 -15.37 13.58
C THR A 33 -17.78 -16.23 13.88
N GLU A 34 -17.95 -17.36 14.57
CA GLU A 34 -16.83 -18.26 14.88
C GLU A 34 -16.13 -18.69 13.57
N VAL A 35 -14.85 -18.35 13.43
CA VAL A 35 -14.01 -18.77 12.31
C VAL A 35 -13.37 -20.10 12.72
N ASN A 36 -14.01 -21.22 12.35
CA ASN A 36 -13.68 -22.54 12.90
C ASN A 36 -13.60 -23.65 11.84
N ASN A 37 -13.53 -23.29 10.56
CA ASN A 37 -13.33 -24.24 9.46
C ASN A 37 -12.69 -23.55 8.25
N GLU A 38 -12.16 -24.36 7.34
CA GLU A 38 -11.47 -23.93 6.12
C GLU A 38 -12.24 -22.87 5.33
N LYS A 39 -13.52 -23.09 5.05
CA LYS A 39 -14.33 -22.15 4.26
C LYS A 39 -14.44 -20.78 4.93
N LYS A 40 -14.62 -20.74 6.25
CA LYS A 40 -14.69 -19.49 7.00
C LYS A 40 -13.33 -18.81 7.10
N ILE A 41 -12.25 -19.57 7.25
CA ILE A 41 -10.88 -19.07 7.24
C ILE A 41 -10.56 -18.42 5.89
N THR A 42 -10.84 -19.10 4.78
CA THR A 42 -10.66 -18.54 3.44
C THR A 42 -11.52 -17.28 3.23
N ALA A 43 -12.74 -17.23 3.78
CA ALA A 43 -13.61 -16.06 3.65
C ALA A 43 -13.08 -14.85 4.43
N ILE A 44 -12.56 -15.02 5.65
CA ILE A 44 -12.04 -13.89 6.45
C ILE A 44 -10.75 -13.31 5.86
N LEU A 45 -9.98 -14.09 5.09
CA LEU A 45 -8.77 -13.59 4.40
C LEU A 45 -9.06 -12.50 3.38
N VAL A 46 -10.27 -12.42 2.82
CA VAL A 46 -10.67 -11.28 1.97
C VAL A 46 -10.59 -9.96 2.74
N SER A 47 -10.87 -9.98 4.04
CA SER A 47 -10.76 -8.83 4.93
C SER A 47 -9.34 -8.62 5.48
N ALA A 48 -8.37 -9.47 5.15
CA ALA A 48 -6.98 -9.34 5.56
C ALA A 48 -6.15 -8.42 4.63
N TYR A 49 -6.77 -7.84 3.60
CA TYR A 49 -6.17 -6.83 2.73
C TYR A 49 -6.60 -5.43 3.19
N PRO A 50 -5.68 -4.44 3.19
CA PRO A 50 -6.03 -3.09 3.60
C PRO A 50 -6.99 -2.48 2.57
N GLN A 51 -8.14 -1.98 3.03
CA GLN A 51 -9.13 -1.33 2.16
C GLN A 51 -8.70 0.06 1.71
N THR A 52 -7.69 0.64 2.34
CA THR A 52 -7.12 1.95 2.01
C THR A 52 -5.62 1.78 1.74
N TYR A 53 -5.04 2.63 0.89
CA TYR A 53 -3.61 2.58 0.57
C TYR A 53 -3.08 3.99 0.32
N PRO A 54 -1.88 4.37 0.80
CA PRO A 54 -1.35 5.74 0.78
C PRO A 54 -0.92 6.23 -0.61
N ILE A 55 -1.68 5.92 -1.67
CA ILE A 55 -1.33 6.30 -3.04
C ILE A 55 -1.34 7.82 -3.23
N MET A 56 -2.33 8.50 -2.65
CA MET A 56 -2.46 9.94 -2.76
C MET A 56 -1.32 10.66 -2.03
N SER A 57 -1.04 10.27 -0.78
CA SER A 57 0.04 10.87 0.00
C SER A 57 1.41 10.56 -0.61
N TYR A 58 1.66 9.33 -1.07
CA TYR A 58 2.91 8.98 -1.74
C TYR A 58 3.14 9.78 -3.01
N GLU A 59 2.11 10.01 -3.83
CA GLU A 59 2.27 10.78 -5.05
C GLU A 59 2.44 12.28 -4.77
N LEU A 60 1.60 12.85 -3.90
CA LEU A 60 1.60 14.29 -3.60
C LEU A 60 2.83 14.72 -2.81
N ALA A 61 3.34 13.86 -1.92
CA ALA A 61 4.55 14.13 -1.14
C ALA A 61 5.84 13.80 -1.91
N SER A 62 5.73 13.30 -3.16
CA SER A 62 6.89 13.08 -4.02
C SER A 62 7.21 14.29 -4.91
N ASP A 63 8.38 14.25 -5.53
CA ASP A 63 8.78 15.20 -6.56
C ASP A 63 8.19 14.87 -7.96
N ASN A 64 7.32 13.85 -8.07
CA ASN A 64 6.47 13.63 -9.24
C ASN A 64 5.27 14.60 -9.29
N THR A 65 5.04 15.38 -8.24
CA THR A 65 3.96 16.37 -8.20
C THR A 65 4.54 17.79 -8.19
N MET A 66 3.89 18.72 -8.90
CA MET A 66 4.22 20.16 -8.82
C MET A 66 2.98 21.02 -8.54
N ASP A 67 3.19 22.17 -7.89
CA ASP A 67 2.19 23.25 -7.78
C ASP A 67 2.15 24.06 -9.09
N ASN A 68 1.05 23.92 -9.83
CA ASN A 68 0.77 24.64 -11.08
C ASN A 68 0.35 26.10 -10.83
N GLY A 69 0.26 26.54 -9.58
CA GLY A 69 -0.03 27.90 -9.17
C GLY A 69 -1.44 28.09 -8.62
N SER A 70 -1.64 29.20 -7.90
CA SER A 70 -2.87 29.52 -7.17
C SER A 70 -4.11 29.75 -8.03
N ASN A 71 -3.96 29.86 -9.35
CA ASN A 71 -5.07 29.98 -10.29
C ASN A 71 -5.81 28.64 -10.51
N TYR A 72 -5.25 27.54 -10.02
CA TYR A 72 -5.84 26.22 -10.12
C TYR A 72 -6.38 25.74 -8.78
N ASP A 73 -7.47 25.00 -8.85
CA ASP A 73 -8.14 24.43 -7.69
C ASP A 73 -7.46 23.13 -7.23
N PRO A 74 -7.17 22.97 -5.92
CA PRO A 74 -6.73 21.71 -5.33
C PRO A 74 -7.87 20.70 -5.09
N TYR A 75 -9.12 21.14 -5.14
CA TYR A 75 -10.36 20.38 -4.91
C TYR A 75 -10.58 19.93 -3.46
N TRP A 76 -9.65 19.17 -2.88
CA TRP A 76 -9.68 18.80 -1.45
C TRP A 76 -8.60 19.54 -0.67
N LYS A 77 -8.85 19.80 0.62
CA LYS A 77 -7.86 20.45 1.48
C LYS A 77 -6.72 19.48 1.79
N SER A 78 -7.02 18.20 1.99
CA SER A 78 -6.07 17.10 2.22
C SER A 78 -4.99 17.06 1.16
N ILE A 79 -5.34 17.29 -0.12
CA ILE A 79 -4.37 17.36 -1.22
C ILE A 79 -3.34 18.48 -1.02
N THR A 80 -3.79 19.67 -0.60
CA THR A 80 -2.88 20.77 -0.30
C THR A 80 -1.98 20.43 0.87
N GLN A 81 -2.55 19.85 1.93
CA GLN A 81 -1.83 19.51 3.15
C GLN A 81 -0.76 18.44 2.88
N MET A 82 -1.13 17.35 2.17
CA MET A 82 -0.21 16.29 1.77
C MET A 82 0.93 16.81 0.89
N TYR A 83 0.65 17.62 -0.13
CA TYR A 83 1.69 18.19 -1.00
C TYR A 83 2.68 19.07 -0.22
N ARG A 84 2.20 19.81 0.78
CA ARG A 84 3.01 20.74 1.58
C ARG A 84 3.66 20.10 2.80
N TRP A 85 3.45 18.79 3.01
CA TRP A 85 3.90 18.09 4.21
C TRP A 85 3.35 18.73 5.50
N GLU A 86 2.10 19.20 5.43
CA GLU A 86 1.34 19.71 6.57
C GLU A 86 0.50 18.59 7.19
N ASP A 87 0.11 18.76 8.46
CA ASP A 87 -0.82 17.83 9.12
C ASP A 87 -2.16 17.80 8.37
N VAL A 88 -2.57 16.60 7.97
CA VAL A 88 -3.86 16.35 7.30
C VAL A 88 -4.95 16.33 8.36
N ASN A 89 -5.92 17.26 8.23
CA ASN A 89 -6.99 17.43 9.22
C ASN A 89 -8.36 17.02 8.68
N GLU A 90 -8.46 16.65 7.41
CA GLU A 90 -9.64 16.00 6.86
C GLU A 90 -9.60 14.51 7.23
N ILE A 91 -10.78 13.95 7.54
CA ILE A 91 -10.94 12.52 7.82
C ILE A 91 -11.70 11.94 6.63
N ASP A 92 -11.01 11.15 5.80
CA ASP A 92 -11.52 10.50 4.60
C ASP A 92 -10.76 9.20 4.31
N ASP A 93 -11.06 8.52 3.19
CA ASP A 93 -10.47 7.21 2.89
C ASP A 93 -8.95 7.27 2.59
N ASP A 94 -8.43 8.41 2.14
CA ASP A 94 -7.03 8.59 1.73
C ASP A 94 -6.17 9.25 2.83
N ASP A 95 -6.78 9.69 3.93
CA ASP A 95 -6.10 10.39 5.01
C ASP A 95 -5.22 9.43 5.87
N PRO A 96 -4.16 9.93 6.54
CA PRO A 96 -3.28 9.09 7.35
C PRO A 96 -3.99 8.22 8.40
N LYS A 97 -5.08 8.71 9.01
CA LYS A 97 -5.90 7.92 9.93
C LYS A 97 -6.58 6.76 9.22
N GLY A 98 -7.18 7.00 8.04
CA GLY A 98 -7.78 5.95 7.22
C GLY A 98 -6.79 4.85 6.81
N ILE A 99 -5.54 5.21 6.50
CA ILE A 99 -4.46 4.24 6.24
C ILE A 99 -4.12 3.42 7.47
N TRP A 100 -3.97 4.07 8.63
CA TRP A 100 -3.67 3.42 9.90
C TRP A 100 -4.76 2.40 10.28
N GLU A 101 -6.01 2.85 10.33
CA GLU A 101 -7.16 2.02 10.71
C GLU A 101 -7.38 0.88 9.70
N GLY A 102 -7.26 1.16 8.40
CA GLY A 102 -7.40 0.15 7.34
C GLY A 102 -6.36 -0.97 7.47
N CYS A 103 -5.10 -0.64 7.75
CA CYS A 103 -4.05 -1.63 7.93
C CYS A 103 -4.24 -2.45 9.22
N TYR A 104 -4.57 -1.83 10.36
CA TYR A 104 -4.78 -2.59 11.60
C TYR A 104 -6.03 -3.46 11.57
N SER A 105 -7.10 -3.03 10.87
CA SER A 105 -8.28 -3.86 10.64
C SER A 105 -7.96 -5.10 9.79
N ALA A 106 -7.14 -4.92 8.75
CA ALA A 106 -6.64 -6.03 7.94
C ALA A 106 -5.74 -6.99 8.73
N ILE A 107 -4.83 -6.46 9.56
CA ILE A 107 -3.99 -7.23 10.48
C ILE A 107 -4.85 -8.04 11.47
N ALA A 108 -5.89 -7.44 12.03
CA ALA A 108 -6.79 -8.13 12.94
C ALA A 108 -7.47 -9.32 12.26
N SER A 109 -7.91 -9.16 11.01
CA SER A 109 -8.52 -10.23 10.20
C SER A 109 -7.52 -11.35 9.86
N ALA A 110 -6.27 -10.99 9.53
CA ALA A 110 -5.18 -11.97 9.37
C ALA A 110 -4.92 -12.76 10.66
N ASN A 111 -4.90 -12.08 11.82
CA ASN A 111 -4.71 -12.73 13.11
C ASN A 111 -5.88 -13.63 13.49
N ILE A 112 -7.13 -13.30 13.13
CA ILE A 112 -8.29 -14.18 13.35
C ILE A 112 -8.11 -15.47 12.57
N ALA A 113 -7.67 -15.39 11.31
CA ALA A 113 -7.39 -16.57 10.49
C ALA A 113 -6.26 -17.42 11.11
N LEU A 114 -5.15 -16.80 11.51
CA LEU A 114 -4.01 -17.49 12.12
C LEU A 114 -4.38 -18.19 13.43
N GLN A 115 -5.12 -17.50 14.30
CA GLN A 115 -5.61 -18.07 15.56
C GLN A 115 -6.55 -19.25 15.31
N ALA A 116 -7.50 -19.12 14.37
CA ALA A 116 -8.40 -20.21 14.02
C ALA A 116 -7.64 -21.44 13.49
N ILE A 117 -6.61 -21.24 12.67
CA ILE A 117 -5.75 -22.33 12.16
C ILE A 117 -4.99 -23.00 13.31
N GLU A 118 -4.46 -22.20 14.25
CA GLU A 118 -3.77 -22.71 15.44
C GLU A 118 -4.71 -23.56 16.33
N GLU A 119 -5.92 -23.08 16.60
CA GLU A 119 -6.95 -23.77 17.39
C GLU A 119 -7.41 -25.09 16.73
N LEU A 120 -7.35 -25.18 15.40
CA LEU A 120 -7.59 -26.42 14.64
C LEU A 120 -6.38 -27.37 14.61
N GLY A 121 -5.27 -27.01 15.27
CA GLY A 121 -4.05 -27.82 15.35
C GLY A 121 -3.08 -27.64 14.18
N SER A 122 -3.20 -26.54 13.42
CA SER A 122 -2.37 -26.23 12.25
C SER A 122 -2.24 -27.40 11.24
N PRO A 123 -3.35 -27.99 10.77
CA PRO A 123 -3.29 -29.07 9.79
C PRO A 123 -2.73 -28.57 8.46
N ALA A 124 -1.97 -29.42 7.76
CA ALA A 124 -1.35 -29.08 6.48
C ALA A 124 -2.37 -28.68 5.39
N SER A 125 -3.65 -29.08 5.53
CA SER A 125 -4.73 -28.64 4.64
C SER A 125 -5.02 -27.14 4.72
N LEU A 126 -4.52 -26.44 5.76
CA LEU A 126 -4.66 -25.00 5.96
C LEU A 126 -3.36 -24.23 5.72
N ASP A 127 -2.31 -24.88 5.20
CA ASP A 127 -1.01 -24.23 4.95
C ASP A 127 -1.17 -23.04 4.00
N ALA A 128 -1.96 -23.18 2.94
CA ALA A 128 -2.19 -22.10 1.97
C ALA A 128 -2.80 -20.85 2.62
N GLN A 129 -3.85 -21.03 3.42
CA GLN A 129 -4.50 -19.96 4.18
C GLN A 129 -3.56 -19.35 5.22
N ARG A 130 -2.76 -20.18 5.89
CA ARG A 130 -1.77 -19.74 6.88
C ARG A 130 -0.70 -18.87 6.23
N GLY A 131 -0.17 -19.32 5.09
CA GLY A 131 0.80 -18.57 4.29
C GLY A 131 0.25 -17.21 3.91
N GLU A 132 -0.95 -17.15 3.34
CA GLU A 132 -1.55 -15.88 2.93
C GLU A 132 -1.81 -14.95 4.11
N ALA A 133 -2.34 -15.45 5.23
CA ALA A 133 -2.56 -14.65 6.43
C ALA A 133 -1.27 -13.98 6.93
N LEU A 134 -0.17 -14.74 6.97
CA LEU A 134 1.15 -14.23 7.34
C LEU A 134 1.64 -13.16 6.35
N VAL A 135 1.49 -13.37 5.03
CA VAL A 135 1.87 -12.37 4.02
C VAL A 135 1.03 -11.10 4.15
N CYS A 136 -0.28 -11.23 4.35
CA CYS A 136 -1.18 -10.09 4.57
C CYS A 136 -0.78 -9.27 5.80
N ARG A 137 -0.48 -9.94 6.91
CA ARG A 137 0.00 -9.29 8.14
C ARG A 137 1.34 -8.57 7.91
N ALA A 138 2.30 -9.24 7.29
CA ALA A 138 3.59 -8.65 6.94
C ALA A 138 3.43 -7.43 6.00
N PHE A 139 2.54 -7.53 5.02
CA PHE A 139 2.27 -6.48 4.05
C PHE A 139 1.68 -5.23 4.72
N CYS A 140 0.66 -5.39 5.56
CA CYS A 140 0.05 -4.26 6.26
C CYS A 140 1.05 -3.54 7.19
N HIS A 141 1.87 -4.29 7.94
CA HIS A 141 2.93 -3.69 8.76
C HIS A 141 4.00 -3.00 7.90
N PHE A 142 4.31 -3.52 6.71
CA PHE A 142 5.22 -2.85 5.77
C PHE A 142 4.61 -1.54 5.23
N VAL A 143 3.32 -1.50 4.92
CA VAL A 143 2.63 -0.27 4.51
C VAL A 143 2.68 0.77 5.64
N LEU A 144 2.35 0.37 6.87
CA LEU A 144 2.44 1.22 8.05
C LEU A 144 3.86 1.75 8.27
N ALA A 145 4.87 0.89 8.18
CA ALA A 145 6.28 1.27 8.34
C ALA A 145 6.70 2.35 7.34
N ASN A 146 6.30 2.22 6.07
CA ASN A 146 6.66 3.18 5.02
C ASN A 146 5.84 4.47 5.06
N THR A 147 4.74 4.50 5.82
CA THR A 147 3.87 5.68 5.95
C THR A 147 4.16 6.48 7.22
N PHE A 148 4.46 5.80 8.34
CA PHE A 148 4.51 6.42 9.68
C PHE A 148 5.88 6.38 10.36
N CYS A 149 6.89 5.76 9.75
CA CYS A 149 8.23 5.65 10.32
C CYS A 149 9.30 6.27 9.43
N MET A 150 10.47 6.51 10.04
CA MET A 150 11.68 6.81 9.28
C MET A 150 12.06 5.60 8.40
N PRO A 151 12.68 5.82 7.23
CA PRO A 151 13.16 4.72 6.40
C PRO A 151 14.11 3.80 7.17
N TYR A 152 14.03 2.49 6.94
CA TYR A 152 14.89 1.55 7.64
C TYR A 152 16.38 1.86 7.36
N ASN A 153 17.12 2.12 8.43
CA ASN A 153 18.56 2.35 8.37
C ASN A 153 19.25 1.45 9.41
N PRO A 154 20.13 0.51 9.01
CA PRO A 154 20.76 -0.43 9.95
C PRO A 154 21.59 0.25 11.05
N GLN A 155 22.00 1.52 10.87
CA GLN A 155 22.74 2.27 11.88
C GLN A 155 21.85 2.86 12.99
N THR A 156 20.59 3.14 12.69
CA THR A 156 19.65 3.81 13.61
C THR A 156 18.43 2.94 13.94
N ALA A 157 18.24 1.79 13.28
CA ALA A 157 17.05 0.95 13.41
C ALA A 157 16.78 0.45 14.84
N LYS A 158 17.80 0.37 15.71
CA LYS A 158 17.65 0.00 17.12
C LYS A 158 17.06 1.11 18.00
N THR A 159 17.02 2.34 17.51
CA THR A 159 16.51 3.52 18.23
C THR A 159 15.37 4.21 17.50
N ASP A 160 15.32 4.10 16.18
CA ASP A 160 14.20 4.62 15.39
C ASP A 160 12.92 3.87 15.76
N VAL A 161 11.87 4.61 16.05
CA VAL A 161 10.61 4.07 16.54
C VAL A 161 9.82 3.43 15.40
N GLY A 162 9.36 2.19 15.62
CA GLY A 162 8.53 1.43 14.68
C GLY A 162 7.04 1.74 14.78
N VAL A 163 6.23 0.73 14.49
CA VAL A 163 4.79 0.68 14.76
C VAL A 163 4.48 -0.61 15.53
N PRO A 164 3.40 -0.63 16.33
CA PRO A 164 3.02 -1.82 17.08
C PRO A 164 2.89 -3.05 16.17
N TYR A 165 3.65 -4.11 16.45
CA TYR A 165 3.51 -5.38 15.72
C TYR A 165 2.51 -6.28 16.44
N VAL A 166 1.33 -6.48 15.83
CA VAL A 166 0.22 -7.18 16.50
C VAL A 166 0.15 -8.62 16.02
N PHE A 167 0.48 -9.58 16.92
CA PHE A 167 0.47 -11.02 16.63
C PHE A 167 -0.86 -11.73 16.90
N VAL A 168 -1.73 -11.13 17.69
CA VAL A 168 -2.99 -11.72 18.15
C VAL A 168 -4.15 -10.77 17.87
N SER A 169 -5.35 -11.30 17.68
CA SER A 169 -6.53 -10.47 17.50
C SER A 169 -6.91 -9.79 18.81
N GLU A 170 -7.36 -8.53 18.75
CA GLU A 170 -7.76 -7.79 19.94
C GLU A 170 -8.92 -8.50 20.67
N THR A 171 -8.63 -9.00 21.87
CA THR A 171 -9.64 -9.51 22.81
C THR A 171 -10.27 -8.38 23.64
N LYS A 172 -9.67 -7.19 23.63
CA LYS A 172 -10.16 -5.98 24.27
C LYS A 172 -9.95 -4.80 23.32
N PRO A 173 -10.94 -3.92 23.10
CA PRO A 173 -10.74 -2.71 22.32
C PRO A 173 -9.63 -1.85 22.95
N MET A 174 -8.78 -1.23 22.12
CA MET A 174 -7.91 -0.08 22.43
C MET A 174 -6.51 -0.29 23.04
N GLU A 175 -5.99 -1.52 23.18
CA GLU A 175 -4.60 -1.71 23.65
C GLU A 175 -3.70 -2.31 22.56
N LEU A 176 -3.14 -1.44 21.72
CA LEU A 176 -2.00 -1.81 20.87
C LEU A 176 -0.74 -2.00 21.72
N PRO A 177 0.16 -2.95 21.36
CA PRO A 177 1.44 -3.09 22.04
C PRO A 177 2.31 -1.83 21.83
N ASP A 178 3.43 -1.77 22.56
CA ASP A 178 4.43 -0.72 22.33
C ASP A 178 4.89 -0.71 20.86
N ARG A 179 5.23 0.49 20.36
CA ARG A 179 5.66 0.68 18.97
C ARG A 179 6.93 -0.08 18.63
N GLY A 180 7.76 -0.39 19.64
CA GLY A 180 9.05 -1.01 19.47
C GLY A 180 9.97 -0.20 18.55
N THR A 181 10.97 -0.88 18.04
CA THR A 181 12.00 -0.32 17.16
C THR A 181 11.79 -0.71 15.71
N MET A 182 12.37 0.06 14.78
CA MET A 182 12.42 -0.31 13.37
C MET A 182 13.14 -1.64 13.13
N ALA A 183 14.12 -1.98 13.97
CA ALA A 183 14.80 -3.28 13.95
C ALA A 183 13.86 -4.44 14.23
N GLU A 184 13.06 -4.34 15.30
CA GLU A 184 12.08 -5.37 15.68
C GLU A 184 10.95 -5.47 14.66
N LEU A 185 10.42 -4.33 14.21
CA LEU A 185 9.36 -4.26 13.21
C LEU A 185 9.77 -4.99 11.93
N TYR A 186 10.92 -4.68 11.35
CA TYR A 186 11.37 -5.33 10.12
C TYR A 186 11.74 -6.80 10.32
N ALA A 187 12.30 -7.17 11.48
CA ALA A 187 12.58 -8.57 11.80
C ALA A 187 11.28 -9.40 11.88
N ASN A 188 10.21 -8.84 12.44
CA ASN A 188 8.91 -9.50 12.51
C ASN A 188 8.26 -9.64 11.12
N ILE A 189 8.35 -8.60 10.27
CA ILE A 189 7.91 -8.67 8.87
C ILE A 189 8.68 -9.77 8.12
N GLU A 190 10.01 -9.84 8.28
CA GLU A 190 10.83 -10.87 7.65
C GLU A 190 10.45 -12.27 8.15
N LYS A 191 10.22 -12.43 9.46
CA LYS A 191 9.81 -13.71 10.06
C LYS A 191 8.52 -14.23 9.41
N ASP A 192 7.49 -13.39 9.33
CA ASP A 192 6.21 -13.76 8.70
C ASP A 192 6.43 -14.12 7.22
N LEU A 193 7.24 -13.36 6.47
CA LEU A 193 7.56 -13.67 5.08
C LEU A 193 8.28 -15.01 4.91
N VAL A 194 9.33 -15.27 5.70
CA VAL A 194 10.12 -16.51 5.61
C VAL A 194 9.24 -17.73 5.89
N GLU A 195 8.35 -17.61 6.88
CA GLU A 195 7.42 -18.67 7.24
C GLU A 195 6.32 -18.88 6.19
N ALA A 196 5.83 -17.79 5.59
CA ALA A 196 4.72 -17.84 4.65
C ALA A 196 5.09 -18.32 3.24
N LEU A 197 6.21 -17.87 2.69
CA LEU A 197 6.61 -18.11 1.30
C LEU A 197 6.65 -19.60 0.86
N PRO A 198 7.01 -20.59 1.71
CA PRO A 198 6.89 -22.00 1.34
C PRO A 198 5.45 -22.54 1.40
N LEU A 199 4.54 -21.87 2.11
CA LEU A 199 3.15 -22.30 2.33
C LEU A 199 2.16 -21.73 1.30
N ILE A 200 2.51 -20.60 0.65
CA ILE A 200 1.63 -19.95 -0.32
C ILE A 200 1.27 -20.89 -1.48
N ASN A 201 -0.03 -21.07 -1.68
CA ASN A 201 -0.60 -21.79 -2.81
C ASN A 201 -1.93 -21.13 -3.23
N GLU A 202 -1.98 -20.63 -4.47
CA GLU A 202 -3.16 -19.99 -5.04
C GLU A 202 -4.30 -20.93 -5.49
N ASP A 203 -4.10 -22.25 -5.50
CA ASP A 203 -5.10 -23.24 -5.96
C ASP A 203 -6.41 -23.22 -5.14
N ILE A 204 -6.38 -22.62 -3.94
CA ILE A 204 -7.55 -22.44 -3.08
C ILE A 204 -8.52 -21.34 -3.59
N TYR A 205 -8.12 -20.56 -4.61
CA TYR A 205 -8.90 -19.42 -5.12
C TYR A 205 -9.39 -19.59 -6.56
N THR A 206 -10.62 -19.12 -6.80
CA THR A 206 -11.20 -19.02 -8.15
C THR A 206 -10.66 -17.82 -8.93
N VAL A 207 -10.24 -16.76 -8.23
CA VAL A 207 -9.69 -15.54 -8.85
C VAL A 207 -8.37 -15.12 -8.17
N PRO A 208 -7.26 -15.86 -8.40
CA PRO A 208 -5.98 -15.65 -7.71
C PRO A 208 -5.36 -14.25 -7.79
N LYS A 209 -5.76 -13.41 -8.76
CA LYS A 209 -5.18 -12.08 -8.96
C LYS A 209 -5.52 -11.07 -7.86
N TYR A 210 -6.55 -11.35 -7.04
CA TYR A 210 -6.96 -10.52 -5.90
C TYR A 210 -6.44 -11.06 -4.56
N HIS A 211 -5.62 -12.11 -4.61
CA HIS A 211 -5.04 -12.76 -3.45
C HIS A 211 -3.51 -12.79 -3.59
N PHE A 212 -2.80 -12.89 -2.47
CA PHE A 212 -1.38 -13.18 -2.44
C PHE A 212 -1.13 -14.62 -2.91
N ASN A 213 -1.15 -14.78 -4.24
CA ASN A 213 -0.60 -15.94 -4.92
C ASN A 213 0.92 -15.99 -4.77
N ARG A 214 1.53 -17.09 -5.20
CA ARG A 214 2.98 -17.28 -5.09
C ARG A 214 3.75 -16.10 -5.69
N LYS A 215 3.47 -15.68 -6.91
CA LYS A 215 4.20 -14.58 -7.54
C LYS A 215 4.01 -13.24 -6.82
N ALA A 216 2.80 -12.94 -6.34
CA ALA A 216 2.52 -11.75 -5.55
C ALA A 216 3.30 -11.73 -4.23
N ALA A 217 3.35 -12.85 -3.51
CA ALA A 217 4.07 -12.96 -2.25
C ALA A 217 5.60 -12.79 -2.45
N TYR A 218 6.17 -13.43 -3.48
CA TYR A 218 7.59 -13.25 -3.80
C TYR A 218 7.90 -11.85 -4.38
N ALA A 219 6.95 -11.21 -5.05
CA ALA A 219 7.07 -9.81 -5.49
C ALA A 219 7.11 -8.85 -4.29
N PHE A 220 6.23 -9.06 -3.31
CA PHE A 220 6.29 -8.32 -2.05
C PHE A 220 7.62 -8.55 -1.33
N ALA A 221 8.06 -9.80 -1.17
CA ALA A 221 9.34 -10.11 -0.54
C ALA A 221 10.52 -9.44 -1.27
N THR A 222 10.50 -9.38 -2.61
CA THR A 222 11.51 -8.65 -3.40
C THR A 222 11.55 -7.17 -3.02
N ARG A 223 10.38 -6.50 -2.97
CA ARG A 223 10.28 -5.09 -2.57
C ARG A 223 10.75 -4.90 -1.12
N PHE A 224 10.28 -5.74 -0.21
CA PHE A 224 10.66 -5.71 1.20
C PHE A 224 12.19 -5.79 1.38
N TYR A 225 12.85 -6.76 0.73
CA TYR A 225 14.31 -6.92 0.84
C TYR A 225 15.12 -5.79 0.20
N LEU A 226 14.55 -5.00 -0.70
CA LEU A 226 15.19 -3.76 -1.16
C LEU A 226 15.14 -2.64 -0.11
N PHE A 227 14.11 -2.63 0.74
CA PHE A 227 13.89 -1.63 1.79
C PHE A 227 14.58 -2.03 3.09
N TYR A 228 14.67 -3.33 3.38
CA TYR A 228 15.35 -3.87 4.55
C TYR A 228 16.87 -3.91 4.35
N THR A 229 17.51 -2.74 4.28
CA THR A 229 18.93 -2.62 3.94
C THR A 229 19.84 -3.17 5.04
N HIS A 230 20.86 -3.94 4.64
CA HIS A 230 21.86 -4.48 5.54
C HIS A 230 23.26 -3.97 5.18
N ALA A 231 24.10 -3.73 6.17
CA ALA A 231 25.47 -3.26 5.96
C ALA A 231 26.31 -4.25 5.12
N ASP A 232 26.05 -5.55 5.27
CA ASP A 232 26.70 -6.63 4.52
C ASP A 232 26.06 -6.88 3.13
N LYS A 233 25.01 -6.13 2.78
CA LYS A 233 24.28 -6.23 1.51
C LYS A 233 23.59 -7.59 1.26
N SER A 234 23.49 -8.45 2.28
CA SER A 234 22.87 -9.79 2.18
C SER A 234 21.41 -9.74 1.72
N ASN A 235 20.70 -8.67 2.07
CA ASN A 235 19.33 -8.41 1.64
C ASN A 235 19.16 -8.35 0.11
N TYR A 236 20.16 -7.86 -0.63
CA TYR A 236 20.06 -7.81 -2.10
C TYR A 236 20.11 -9.20 -2.73
N THR A 237 20.85 -10.15 -2.13
CA THR A 237 20.81 -11.55 -2.56
C THR A 237 19.44 -12.16 -2.32
N LYS A 238 18.80 -11.88 -1.17
CA LYS A 238 17.43 -12.31 -0.88
C LYS A 238 16.42 -11.70 -1.87
N ALA A 239 16.55 -10.41 -2.19
CA ALA A 239 15.72 -9.73 -3.19
C ALA A 239 15.86 -10.37 -4.58
N ILE A 240 17.09 -10.67 -5.02
CA ILE A 240 17.36 -11.35 -6.30
C ILE A 240 16.70 -12.72 -6.34
N ASN A 241 16.86 -13.52 -5.28
CA ASN A 241 16.29 -14.86 -5.22
C ASN A 241 14.77 -14.83 -5.28
N CYS A 242 14.13 -13.88 -4.58
CA CYS A 242 12.69 -13.71 -4.63
C CYS A 242 12.22 -13.28 -6.02
N ALA A 243 12.90 -12.31 -6.63
CA ALA A 243 12.56 -11.84 -7.97
C ALA A 243 12.70 -12.93 -9.04
N ASN A 244 13.65 -13.86 -8.89
CA ASN A 244 13.80 -15.00 -9.78
C ASN A 244 12.63 -16.00 -9.72
N VAL A 245 11.88 -16.05 -8.62
CA VAL A 245 10.65 -16.86 -8.53
C VAL A 245 9.49 -16.17 -9.28
N VAL A 246 9.50 -14.84 -9.33
CA VAL A 246 8.46 -14.05 -9.99
C VAL A 246 8.65 -14.03 -11.50
N LEU A 247 9.89 -13.79 -11.96
CA LEU A 247 10.24 -13.46 -13.33
C LEU A 247 10.57 -14.70 -14.20
N GLY A 248 9.93 -14.80 -15.36
CA GLY A 248 10.01 -15.86 -16.35
C GLY A 248 9.30 -15.48 -17.66
N GLU A 249 9.28 -16.39 -18.63
CA GLU A 249 8.58 -16.15 -19.91
C GLU A 249 7.06 -16.26 -19.75
N GLY A 250 6.33 -15.29 -20.31
CA GLY A 250 4.86 -15.29 -20.32
C GLY A 250 4.20 -14.85 -19.01
N ASP A 251 4.94 -14.22 -18.10
CA ASP A 251 4.38 -13.76 -16.84
C ASP A 251 3.27 -12.71 -17.00
N PRO A 252 2.23 -12.75 -16.15
CA PRO A 252 1.24 -11.68 -16.13
C PRO A 252 1.90 -10.35 -15.76
N ALA A 253 1.42 -9.25 -16.35
CA ALA A 253 1.94 -7.92 -16.05
C ALA A 253 1.60 -7.47 -14.62
N ASN A 254 0.40 -7.79 -14.15
CA ASN A 254 -0.08 -7.47 -12.80
C ASN A 254 -0.05 -8.73 -11.93
N LEU A 255 0.57 -8.65 -10.76
CA LEU A 255 0.78 -9.80 -9.87
C LEU A 255 -0.24 -9.85 -8.72
N LEU A 256 -0.66 -8.68 -8.24
CA LEU A 256 -1.72 -8.50 -7.24
C LEU A 256 -2.53 -7.26 -7.59
N LEU A 257 -3.85 -7.40 -7.69
CA LEU A 257 -4.79 -6.30 -7.81
C LEU A 257 -5.49 -6.10 -6.47
N SER A 258 -5.48 -4.86 -5.96
CA SER A 258 -6.20 -4.51 -4.75
C SER A 258 -7.27 -3.47 -5.09
N PRO A 259 -8.57 -3.77 -4.91
CA PRO A 259 -9.58 -2.73 -4.81
C PRO A 259 -9.38 -1.99 -3.49
N ILE A 260 -9.26 -0.68 -3.56
CA ILE A 260 -9.13 0.19 -2.39
C ILE A 260 -10.17 1.31 -2.47
N LEU A 261 -10.60 1.80 -1.32
CA LEU A 261 -11.27 3.09 -1.18
C LEU A 261 -10.24 4.18 -1.41
N SER A 262 -10.49 5.03 -2.41
CA SER A 262 -9.62 6.17 -2.72
C SER A 262 -10.31 7.12 -3.68
N VAL A 263 -10.23 8.42 -3.40
CA VAL A 263 -10.64 9.49 -4.31
C VAL A 263 -9.53 9.84 -5.31
N TRP A 264 -8.34 9.22 -5.23
CA TRP A 264 -7.19 9.50 -6.09
C TRP A 264 -7.50 9.42 -7.59
N GLY A 265 -8.23 8.39 -8.04
CA GLY A 265 -8.63 8.25 -9.43
C GLY A 265 -9.48 9.44 -9.92
N TYR A 266 -10.19 10.11 -9.02
CA TYR A 266 -10.97 11.31 -9.32
C TYR A 266 -10.13 12.59 -9.21
N ALA A 267 -9.24 12.68 -8.23
CA ALA A 267 -8.31 13.80 -8.07
C ALA A 267 -7.35 13.90 -9.27
N HIS A 268 -6.66 12.81 -9.60
CA HIS A 268 -5.61 12.76 -10.60
C HIS A 268 -6.09 12.43 -12.02
N GLY A 269 -7.29 11.86 -12.16
CA GLY A 269 -7.88 11.52 -13.47
C GLY A 269 -8.13 12.73 -14.40
N PRO A 270 -8.72 12.53 -15.59
CA PRO A 270 -8.82 13.53 -16.68
C PRO A 270 -9.77 14.70 -16.39
N TYR A 271 -10.33 14.79 -15.17
CA TYR A 271 -11.41 15.70 -14.84
C TYR A 271 -10.90 17.14 -14.69
N SER A 272 -11.33 18.02 -15.60
CA SER A 272 -10.93 19.44 -15.65
C SER A 272 -11.37 20.27 -14.45
N GLY A 273 -12.43 19.84 -13.76
CA GLY A 273 -12.92 20.49 -12.55
C GLY A 273 -12.26 20.04 -11.25
N ARG A 274 -11.18 19.22 -11.29
CA ARG A 274 -10.59 18.62 -10.07
C ARG A 274 -9.07 18.71 -10.04
N ASN A 275 -8.51 18.98 -8.87
CA ASN A 275 -7.08 19.01 -8.53
C ASN A 275 -6.17 19.36 -9.72
N ARG A 276 -6.32 20.58 -10.25
CA ARG A 276 -5.41 21.11 -11.27
C ARG A 276 -4.21 21.83 -10.66
N ARG A 277 -4.24 22.03 -9.34
CA ARG A 277 -3.15 22.71 -8.65
C ARG A 277 -1.96 21.79 -8.47
N TYR A 278 -2.15 20.64 -7.86
CA TYR A 278 -1.06 19.73 -7.52
C TYR A 278 -1.14 18.49 -8.40
N GLY A 279 -0.27 18.40 -9.41
CA GLY A 279 -0.28 17.26 -10.32
C GLY A 279 1.04 17.03 -11.03
N ASN A 280 1.12 15.88 -11.69
CA ASN A 280 2.19 15.56 -12.62
C ASN A 280 1.99 16.41 -13.90
N ALA A 281 2.48 17.65 -13.90
CA ALA A 281 2.29 18.54 -15.04
C ALA A 281 3.13 18.11 -16.24
N ASN A 282 2.70 18.51 -17.46
CA ASN A 282 3.43 18.23 -18.69
C ASN A 282 4.88 18.72 -18.64
N THR A 283 5.13 19.85 -17.97
CA THR A 283 6.48 20.42 -17.79
C THR A 283 7.39 19.52 -16.97
N LEU A 284 6.84 18.81 -15.99
CA LEU A 284 7.55 17.82 -15.19
C LEU A 284 7.80 16.55 -16.02
N PHE A 285 6.77 16.04 -16.71
CA PHE A 285 6.89 14.89 -17.62
C PHE A 285 7.99 15.07 -18.67
N ALA A 286 8.06 16.26 -19.27
CA ALA A 286 9.03 16.59 -20.32
C ALA A 286 10.48 16.65 -19.82
N ARG A 287 10.69 16.77 -18.50
CA ARG A 287 12.02 16.99 -17.90
C ARG A 287 12.50 15.82 -17.06
N GLU A 288 11.60 15.17 -16.34
CA GLU A 288 11.92 14.11 -15.37
C GLU A 288 11.23 12.78 -15.70
N GLY A 289 10.10 12.83 -16.39
CA GLY A 289 9.25 11.67 -16.64
C GLY A 289 9.48 10.99 -18.00
N PRO A 290 8.52 10.15 -18.44
CA PRO A 290 8.55 9.46 -19.73
C PRO A 290 8.74 10.34 -20.98
N GLN A 291 8.52 11.66 -20.91
CA GLN A 291 8.79 12.56 -22.04
C GLN A 291 10.21 13.12 -22.07
N ALA A 292 10.98 12.95 -20.99
CA ALA A 292 12.40 13.27 -20.96
C ALA A 292 13.21 12.30 -21.84
N ALA A 293 14.35 12.77 -22.35
CA ALA A 293 15.32 11.88 -22.97
C ALA A 293 15.96 11.00 -21.88
N GLY A 294 15.91 9.68 -22.08
CA GLY A 294 16.44 8.69 -21.14
C GLY A 294 17.39 7.71 -21.82
N SER A 295 17.74 6.63 -21.12
CA SER A 295 18.46 5.49 -21.70
C SER A 295 17.70 4.84 -22.87
N TRP A 296 16.40 5.07 -22.96
CA TRP A 296 15.53 4.70 -24.08
C TRP A 296 15.62 5.61 -25.31
N GLY A 297 16.39 6.72 -25.27
CA GLY A 297 16.46 7.72 -26.33
C GLY A 297 15.41 8.82 -26.15
N THR A 298 14.77 9.25 -27.25
CA THR A 298 13.71 10.27 -27.23
C THR A 298 12.39 9.71 -26.70
N TYR A 299 11.49 10.59 -26.24
CA TYR A 299 10.18 10.18 -25.71
C TYR A 299 9.35 9.32 -26.66
N SER A 300 9.47 9.57 -27.97
CA SER A 300 8.75 8.83 -29.02
C SER A 300 9.11 7.34 -29.03
N ASN A 301 10.26 6.96 -28.45
CA ASN A 301 10.66 5.58 -28.36
C ASN A 301 10.03 4.85 -27.18
N LEU A 302 9.49 5.53 -26.16
CA LEU A 302 8.82 4.87 -25.03
C LEU A 302 7.35 4.55 -25.35
N CYS A 303 6.99 3.28 -25.24
CA CYS A 303 5.61 2.79 -25.45
C CYS A 303 4.60 3.44 -24.50
N THR A 304 5.02 3.80 -23.28
CA THR A 304 4.15 4.42 -22.27
C THR A 304 3.69 5.81 -22.69
N VAL A 305 4.49 6.59 -23.44
CA VAL A 305 4.15 7.97 -23.78
C VAL A 305 2.89 8.05 -24.63
N GLY A 306 2.70 7.12 -25.57
CA GLY A 306 1.47 7.03 -26.38
C GLY A 306 0.22 6.63 -25.59
N LYS A 307 0.37 6.24 -24.31
CA LYS A 307 -0.73 5.86 -23.42
C LYS A 307 -1.02 6.94 -22.36
N LEU A 308 -0.19 7.99 -22.28
CA LEU A 308 -0.41 9.12 -21.38
C LEU A 308 -1.42 10.09 -22.00
N PHE A 309 -2.33 10.59 -21.19
CA PHE A 309 -3.24 11.66 -21.57
C PHE A 309 -3.63 12.47 -20.34
N GLY A 310 -4.32 13.59 -20.55
CA GLY A 310 -4.77 14.46 -19.47
C GLY A 310 -4.65 15.93 -19.84
N LEU A 311 -4.50 16.74 -18.81
CA LEU A 311 -4.43 18.20 -18.90
C LEU A 311 -2.97 18.64 -18.77
N SER A 312 -2.66 19.87 -19.17
CA SER A 312 -1.29 20.40 -18.99
C SER A 312 -0.81 20.37 -17.54
N GLN A 313 -1.73 20.48 -16.58
CA GLN A 313 -1.45 20.49 -15.14
C GLN A 313 -1.33 19.08 -14.52
N LYS A 314 -1.93 18.09 -15.17
CA LYS A 314 -1.94 16.69 -14.72
C LYS A 314 -2.12 15.74 -15.91
N SER A 315 -1.02 15.14 -16.35
CA SER A 315 -1.08 13.95 -17.20
C SER A 315 -1.17 12.72 -16.31
N PHE A 316 -1.86 11.68 -16.77
CA PHE A 316 -2.06 10.46 -16.00
C PHE A 316 -1.99 9.23 -16.89
N VAL A 317 -1.80 8.08 -16.23
CA VAL A 317 -1.78 6.76 -16.85
C VAL A 317 -3.17 6.11 -16.64
N PRO A 318 -3.88 5.64 -17.67
CA PRO A 318 -5.23 5.05 -17.56
C PRO A 318 -5.31 3.70 -16.83
N LYS A 319 -4.33 3.36 -16.00
CA LYS A 319 -4.31 2.11 -15.24
C LYS A 319 -5.08 2.22 -13.91
N MET A 320 -5.40 3.43 -13.46
CA MET A 320 -5.96 3.71 -12.15
C MET A 320 -7.22 4.59 -12.29
N ASN A 321 -8.28 4.00 -12.83
CA ASN A 321 -9.57 4.67 -13.00
C ASN A 321 -10.41 4.61 -11.72
N ALA A 322 -11.19 5.65 -11.47
CA ALA A 322 -12.15 5.67 -10.38
C ALA A 322 -13.43 4.88 -10.73
N TYR A 323 -13.91 4.06 -9.79
CA TYR A 323 -15.16 3.32 -9.86
C TYR A 323 -16.05 3.75 -8.70
N PHE A 324 -17.25 4.25 -8.99
CA PHE A 324 -18.18 4.68 -7.94
C PHE A 324 -19.12 3.52 -7.58
N GLU A 325 -19.15 3.15 -6.30
CA GLU A 325 -20.10 2.19 -5.75
C GLU A 325 -21.18 2.94 -4.97
N TYR A 326 -22.45 2.72 -5.34
CA TYR A 326 -23.58 3.32 -4.63
C TYR A 326 -23.88 2.56 -3.33
N GLY A 327 -23.78 3.25 -2.19
CA GLY A 327 -24.33 2.78 -0.91
C GLY A 327 -25.84 3.06 -0.81
N ASP A 328 -26.26 4.24 -1.29
CA ASP A 328 -27.66 4.59 -1.50
C ASP A 328 -27.82 5.25 -2.87
N LYS A 329 -28.40 4.50 -3.80
CA LYS A 329 -28.61 4.94 -5.18
C LYS A 329 -29.62 6.08 -5.30
N ALA A 330 -30.60 6.16 -4.40
CA ALA A 330 -31.62 7.20 -4.44
C ALA A 330 -31.07 8.54 -3.92
N ALA A 331 -30.24 8.48 -2.88
CA ALA A 331 -29.56 9.66 -2.33
C ALA A 331 -28.30 10.07 -3.13
N GLY A 332 -27.81 9.21 -4.03
CA GLY A 332 -26.55 9.42 -4.76
C GLY A 332 -25.32 9.31 -3.87
N ILE A 333 -25.44 8.61 -2.73
CA ILE A 333 -24.37 8.42 -1.75
C ILE A 333 -23.63 7.13 -2.09
N GLY A 334 -22.30 7.17 -1.99
CA GLY A 334 -21.47 6.04 -2.33
C GLY A 334 -19.99 6.31 -2.10
N SER A 335 -19.18 5.30 -2.38
CA SER A 335 -17.74 5.31 -2.17
C SER A 335 -16.99 5.23 -3.49
N LEU A 336 -15.86 5.92 -3.55
CA LEU A 336 -14.96 5.85 -4.70
C LEU A 336 -13.93 4.76 -4.47
N HIS A 337 -13.85 3.86 -5.44
CA HIS A 337 -12.89 2.78 -5.46
C HIS A 337 -11.86 2.98 -6.57
N LEU A 338 -10.65 2.49 -6.30
CA LEU A 338 -9.55 2.38 -7.23
C LEU A 338 -9.08 0.93 -7.24
N VAL A 339 -8.79 0.37 -8.42
CA VAL A 339 -8.11 -0.93 -8.51
C VAL A 339 -6.63 -0.67 -8.79
N VAL A 340 -5.80 -0.94 -7.78
CA VAL A 340 -4.35 -0.70 -7.85
C VAL A 340 -3.62 -2.01 -8.11
N PRO A 341 -2.74 -2.08 -9.14
CA PRO A 341 -1.79 -3.17 -9.25
C PRO A 341 -0.69 -2.98 -8.21
N MET A 342 -0.80 -3.68 -7.08
CA MET A 342 0.10 -3.53 -5.93
C MET A 342 1.53 -3.95 -6.28
N PHE A 343 1.68 -4.91 -7.18
CA PHE A 343 2.96 -5.39 -7.71
C PHE A 343 2.84 -5.70 -9.21
N THR A 344 3.89 -5.40 -9.96
CA THR A 344 3.96 -5.66 -11.41
C THR A 344 5.27 -6.33 -11.79
N THR A 345 5.26 -7.13 -12.85
CA THR A 345 6.48 -7.76 -13.40
C THR A 345 7.50 -6.71 -13.85
N ASP A 346 7.03 -5.57 -14.36
CA ASP A 346 7.88 -4.43 -14.74
C ASP A 346 8.65 -3.90 -13.54
N GLU A 347 7.96 -3.64 -12.42
CA GLU A 347 8.58 -3.21 -11.17
C GLU A 347 9.58 -4.26 -10.67
N ILE A 348 9.20 -5.54 -10.61
CA ILE A 348 10.06 -6.59 -10.07
C ILE A 348 11.33 -6.76 -10.92
N SER A 349 11.25 -6.57 -12.24
CA SER A 349 12.43 -6.57 -13.11
C SER A 349 13.40 -5.44 -12.77
N LEU A 350 12.90 -4.23 -12.49
CA LEU A 350 13.71 -3.08 -12.09
C LEU A 350 14.25 -3.22 -10.66
N CYS A 351 13.46 -3.78 -9.75
CA CYS A 351 13.89 -4.13 -8.40
C CYS A 351 15.06 -5.12 -8.45
N ARG A 352 14.98 -6.16 -9.30
CA ARG A 352 16.07 -7.12 -9.47
C ARG A 352 17.30 -6.48 -10.10
N ALA A 353 17.14 -5.61 -11.10
CA ALA A 353 18.24 -4.83 -11.67
C ALA A 353 18.95 -4.00 -10.60
N LYS A 354 18.20 -3.28 -9.75
CA LYS A 354 18.72 -2.49 -8.63
C LYS A 354 19.48 -3.38 -7.63
N ALA A 355 18.91 -4.52 -7.24
CA ALA A 355 19.54 -5.45 -6.31
C ALA A 355 20.86 -5.99 -6.87
N TYR A 356 20.91 -6.38 -8.15
CA TYR A 356 22.15 -6.80 -8.83
C TYR A 356 23.22 -5.71 -8.79
N ILE A 357 22.86 -4.47 -9.13
CA ILE A 357 23.79 -3.33 -9.15
C ILE A 357 24.35 -3.07 -7.75
N LEU A 358 23.48 -3.00 -6.73
CA LEU A 358 23.87 -2.72 -5.35
C LEU A 358 24.74 -3.84 -4.75
N ASN A 359 24.51 -5.08 -5.17
CA ASN A 359 25.31 -6.25 -4.82
C ASN A 359 26.58 -6.43 -5.68
N GLY A 360 26.87 -5.49 -6.59
CA GLY A 360 28.10 -5.48 -7.40
C GLY A 360 28.06 -6.30 -8.70
N ASN A 361 26.95 -7.00 -8.99
CA ASN A 361 26.77 -7.74 -10.25
C ASN A 361 26.20 -6.83 -11.34
N LEU A 362 27.05 -5.96 -11.88
CA LEU A 362 26.63 -4.92 -12.84
C LEU A 362 26.10 -5.52 -14.15
N ASP A 363 26.71 -6.59 -14.65
CA ASP A 363 26.31 -7.20 -15.93
C ASP A 363 24.89 -7.78 -15.86
N ALA A 364 24.53 -8.42 -14.74
CA ALA A 364 23.17 -8.88 -14.51
C ALA A 364 22.16 -7.72 -14.39
N GLY A 365 22.57 -6.61 -13.77
CA GLY A 365 21.77 -5.38 -13.73
C GLY A 365 21.52 -4.80 -15.12
N VAL A 366 22.56 -4.71 -15.96
CA VAL A 366 22.46 -4.23 -17.35
C VAL A 366 21.55 -5.15 -18.17
N ARG A 367 21.63 -6.47 -17.97
CA ARG A 367 20.73 -7.43 -18.62
C ARG A 367 19.25 -7.15 -18.27
N ASP A 368 18.93 -6.92 -17.01
CA ASP A 368 17.55 -6.63 -16.59
C ASP A 368 17.06 -5.26 -17.09
N ILE A 369 17.93 -4.24 -17.14
CA ILE A 369 17.63 -2.95 -17.79
C ILE A 369 17.30 -3.16 -19.28
N ASN A 370 18.08 -3.99 -19.97
CA ASN A 370 17.83 -4.32 -21.37
C ASN A 370 16.53 -5.11 -21.57
N TYR A 371 16.21 -6.02 -20.65
CA TYR A 371 14.91 -6.71 -20.65
C TYR A 371 13.77 -5.71 -20.53
N TRP A 372 13.87 -4.75 -19.61
CA TRP A 372 12.86 -3.70 -19.49
C TRP A 372 12.76 -2.85 -20.77
N LEU A 373 13.89 -2.38 -21.31
CA LEU A 373 13.93 -1.59 -22.55
C LEU A 373 13.30 -2.32 -23.74
N LYS A 374 13.59 -3.62 -23.90
CA LYS A 374 13.03 -4.45 -24.98
C LYS A 374 11.50 -4.48 -24.96
N ASN A 375 10.89 -4.44 -23.76
CA ASN A 375 9.44 -4.49 -23.59
C ASN A 375 8.77 -3.11 -23.57
N HIS A 376 9.54 -2.04 -23.33
CA HIS A 376 9.03 -0.68 -23.12
C HIS A 376 9.39 0.30 -24.23
N THR A 377 10.16 -0.13 -25.24
CA THR A 377 10.54 0.70 -26.38
C THR A 377 9.93 0.23 -27.70
N VAL A 378 9.62 1.18 -28.57
CA VAL A 378 9.11 0.92 -29.92
C VAL A 378 10.21 0.32 -30.79
N THR A 379 11.40 0.93 -30.76
CA THR A 379 12.61 0.44 -31.41
C THR A 379 13.63 0.06 -30.34
N TYR A 380 13.77 -1.24 -30.10
CA TYR A 380 14.73 -1.76 -29.13
C TYR A 380 16.17 -1.59 -29.64
N GLN A 381 17.01 -1.00 -28.79
CA GLN A 381 18.45 -0.97 -28.94
C GLN A 381 19.10 -1.44 -27.64
N ALA A 382 19.91 -2.49 -27.74
CA ALA A 382 20.65 -2.98 -26.60
C ALA A 382 21.61 -1.91 -26.06
N LYS A 383 21.71 -1.80 -24.73
CA LYS A 383 22.63 -0.89 -24.03
C LYS A 383 23.71 -1.68 -23.33
N SER A 384 24.96 -1.37 -23.63
CA SER A 384 26.10 -1.82 -22.85
C SER A 384 26.19 -1.07 -21.53
N ARG A 385 27.03 -1.55 -20.62
CA ARG A 385 27.38 -0.81 -19.40
C ARG A 385 27.94 0.59 -19.73
N THR A 386 28.81 0.67 -20.73
CA THR A 386 29.43 1.92 -21.17
C THR A 386 28.38 2.91 -21.66
N ASP A 387 27.41 2.46 -22.47
CA ASP A 387 26.33 3.33 -22.97
C ASP A 387 25.53 3.97 -21.83
N LEU A 388 25.20 3.19 -20.80
CA LEU A 388 24.44 3.67 -19.64
C LEU A 388 25.27 4.65 -18.80
N VAL A 389 26.54 4.32 -18.51
CA VAL A 389 27.45 5.18 -17.76
C VAL A 389 27.70 6.50 -18.50
N ASP A 390 27.92 6.45 -19.81
CA ASP A 390 28.15 7.63 -20.64
C ASP A 390 26.92 8.52 -20.76
N PHE A 391 25.72 7.93 -20.73
CA PHE A 391 24.47 8.69 -20.68
C PHE A 391 24.34 9.43 -19.34
N TYR A 392 24.42 8.72 -18.22
CA TYR A 392 24.23 9.32 -16.90
C TYR A 392 25.39 10.22 -16.47
N SER A 393 26.62 10.00 -16.95
CA SER A 393 27.75 10.88 -16.65
C SER A 393 27.56 12.32 -17.17
N LYS A 394 26.83 12.47 -18.28
CA LYS A 394 26.49 13.76 -18.91
C LYS A 394 25.32 14.48 -18.24
N ILE A 395 24.58 13.79 -17.38
CA ILE A 395 23.47 14.37 -16.62
C ILE A 395 24.02 14.93 -15.31
N ALA A 396 23.63 16.15 -14.96
CA ALA A 396 23.94 16.74 -13.67
C ALA A 396 23.04 16.11 -12.60
N TYR A 397 23.56 15.97 -11.38
CA TYR A 397 22.69 15.63 -10.25
C TYR A 397 21.67 16.76 -10.06
N MET A 398 20.39 16.38 -10.00
CA MET A 398 19.32 17.31 -9.66
C MET A 398 19.54 17.79 -8.21
N PRO A 399 19.51 19.12 -7.96
CA PRO A 399 19.62 19.64 -6.60
C PRO A 399 18.43 19.18 -5.76
N THR A 400 18.63 19.01 -4.46
CA THR A 400 17.57 18.63 -3.51
C THR A 400 16.37 19.59 -3.56
N VAL A 401 16.64 20.88 -3.76
CA VAL A 401 15.62 21.90 -3.99
C VAL A 401 15.91 22.60 -5.33
N PRO A 402 15.16 22.30 -6.40
CA PRO A 402 15.30 23.00 -7.67
C PRO A 402 14.74 24.42 -7.57
N GLU A 403 15.56 25.42 -7.89
CA GLU A 403 15.21 26.84 -7.93
C GLU A 403 14.46 27.22 -9.21
N ASN A 404 14.64 26.45 -10.28
CA ASN A 404 13.95 26.65 -11.55
C ASN A 404 13.79 25.34 -12.34
N MET A 405 12.89 25.35 -13.33
CA MET A 405 12.60 24.18 -14.16
C MET A 405 13.81 23.68 -14.98
N GLY A 406 14.83 24.51 -15.22
CA GLY A 406 16.04 24.10 -15.94
C GLY A 406 16.92 23.12 -15.16
N GLN A 407 16.81 23.09 -13.83
CA GLN A 407 17.57 22.18 -12.96
C GLN A 407 16.94 20.79 -12.84
N ARG A 408 15.69 20.65 -13.28
CA ARG A 408 14.93 19.39 -13.27
C ARG A 408 15.33 18.52 -14.47
N THR A 409 15.76 17.29 -14.20
CA THR A 409 16.22 16.31 -15.20
C THR A 409 15.84 14.89 -14.77
N ILE A 410 15.94 13.92 -15.68
CA ILE A 410 15.89 12.51 -15.28
C ILE A 410 16.93 12.24 -14.20
N LYS A 411 16.51 11.63 -13.09
CA LYS A 411 17.35 11.47 -11.92
C LYS A 411 18.53 10.55 -12.22
N LYS A 412 19.73 11.01 -11.84
CA LYS A 412 21.00 10.32 -11.98
C LYS A 412 21.32 9.44 -10.78
#